data_AF-A0A3C1C133-F1
#
_entry.id   AF-A0A3C1C133-F1
#
_cell.length_a   1.000
_cell.length_b   1.000
_cell.length_c   1.000
_cell.angle_alpha   90.00
_cell.angle_beta   90.00
_cell.angle_gamma   90.00
#
_symmetry.space_group_name_H-M   'P 1'
#
loop_
_entity.id
_entity.type
_entity.pdbx_description
1 polymer ?
#
loop_
_entity_poly.entity_id
_entity_poly.type
_entity_poly.pdbx_seq_one_letter_code
_entity_poly.pdbx_strand_id
1 'polypeptide(L)'
;MKWRIQLRRFWSAYFDSHWIPLLVFAGAGTAFVCAAGSAFVWRAMALPAALLFFAMALSFLGILAAGLTNFIRRRWTQGLANLLALLGSGVAGCFVLGSLMLASMLGPSEDGFAENLSIPADLAVAEPQDEPEPRPGAAEDAFQRALLDSLAVPGGDDATLHADVSALETLGLHAPGILARHLASSPAWRVFTEHGNRYATRRWMIGPQWQFTLHGYYTRHSLDTWNNAGLPDFQTRLTLGLSGKPWAGNLGQSTRLKNGESVPLRLSEGNGMPQSHCVISAASLVVEIFEQSPAKERRLTQAALSHLQSELAPLVAQPSGETLRSLLPPGSIRRGPPSFDLHHSFQPGIYNSALWLNPGEPGMVYLKAFEVTKGTPLSRERLKEKSNEWVGWSDDPEEQFFSNTHFTIYEGDWGKPYAARFEVWFVPDSGAPERKLLEKAFKIEGWQR
;
A
#
# COMPACT_ATOMS: atom_id res chain seq x y z
N MET A 1 -53.54 31.93 -2.40
CA MET A 1 -53.79 32.22 -3.84
C MET A 1 -52.70 33.08 -4.47
N LYS A 2 -52.27 34.20 -3.87
CA LYS A 2 -51.18 35.07 -4.41
C LYS A 2 -49.84 34.35 -4.65
N TRP A 3 -49.41 33.47 -3.72
CA TRP A 3 -48.13 32.75 -3.84
C TRP A 3 -48.06 31.80 -5.04
N ARG A 4 -49.17 31.13 -5.40
CA ARG A 4 -49.22 30.23 -6.57
C ARG A 4 -49.01 30.98 -7.88
N ILE A 5 -49.57 32.19 -7.98
CA ILE A 5 -49.44 33.04 -9.17
C ILE A 5 -47.98 33.53 -9.30
N GLN A 6 -47.36 33.91 -8.19
CA GLN A 6 -45.95 34.32 -8.16
C GLN A 6 -45.02 33.16 -8.55
N LEU A 7 -45.26 31.95 -8.01
CA LEU A 7 -44.45 30.77 -8.31
C LEU A 7 -44.55 30.37 -9.79
N ARG A 8 -45.74 30.41 -10.37
CA ARG A 8 -45.94 30.13 -11.80
C ARG A 8 -45.23 31.15 -12.69
N ARG A 9 -45.27 32.43 -12.33
CA ARG A 9 -44.55 33.50 -13.05
C ARG A 9 -43.04 33.28 -12.98
N PHE A 10 -42.54 32.94 -11.80
CA PHE A 10 -41.12 32.63 -11.61
C PHE A 10 -40.67 31.45 -12.48
N TRP A 11 -41.37 30.32 -12.43
CA TRP A 11 -41.00 29.14 -13.24
C TRP A 11 -41.11 29.41 -14.74
N SER A 12 -42.11 30.16 -15.20
CA SER A 12 -42.17 30.57 -16.60
C SER A 12 -40.93 31.40 -16.97
N ALA A 13 -40.59 32.42 -16.18
CA ALA A 13 -39.41 33.23 -16.42
C ALA A 13 -38.11 32.39 -16.41
N TYR A 14 -37.99 31.45 -15.46
CA TYR A 14 -36.85 30.54 -15.35
C TYR A 14 -36.69 29.68 -16.62
N PHE A 15 -37.75 28.99 -17.05
CA PHE A 15 -37.70 28.08 -18.20
C PHE A 15 -37.72 28.80 -19.55
N ASP A 16 -38.24 30.04 -19.61
CA ASP A 16 -38.28 30.85 -20.83
C ASP A 16 -37.01 31.70 -21.04
N SER A 17 -36.10 31.74 -20.06
CA SER A 17 -34.85 32.49 -20.11
C SER A 17 -33.65 31.60 -20.46
N HIS A 18 -32.64 32.21 -21.07
CA HIS A 18 -31.34 31.59 -21.36
C HIS A 18 -30.26 31.91 -20.30
N TRP A 19 -30.54 32.81 -19.35
CA TRP A 19 -29.55 33.25 -18.35
C TRP A 19 -30.01 33.06 -16.90
N ILE A 20 -31.32 33.02 -16.62
CA ILE A 20 -31.82 32.85 -15.25
C ILE A 20 -31.36 31.51 -14.64
N PRO A 21 -31.44 30.35 -15.34
CA PRO A 21 -30.92 29.09 -14.82
C PRO A 21 -29.44 29.16 -14.43
N LEU A 22 -28.62 29.79 -15.28
CA LEU A 22 -27.19 29.98 -15.04
C LEU A 22 -26.93 30.88 -13.82
N LEU A 23 -27.69 31.96 -13.65
CA LEU A 23 -27.53 32.82 -12.47
C LEU A 23 -27.91 32.12 -11.17
N VAL A 24 -28.96 31.29 -11.17
CA VAL A 24 -29.33 30.51 -9.98
C VAL A 24 -28.21 29.54 -9.62
N PHE A 25 -27.59 28.90 -10.63
CA PHE A 25 -26.42 28.06 -10.42
C PHE A 25 -25.21 28.84 -9.90
N ALA A 26 -24.87 29.98 -10.50
CA ALA A 26 -23.76 30.81 -10.07
C ALA A 26 -23.94 31.36 -8.64
N GLY A 27 -25.17 31.72 -8.27
CA GLY A 27 -25.52 32.15 -6.91
C GLY A 27 -25.37 31.02 -5.89
N ALA A 28 -25.92 29.83 -6.19
CA ALA A 28 -25.79 28.66 -5.32
C ALA A 28 -24.33 28.20 -5.20
N GLY A 29 -23.58 28.20 -6.31
CA GLY A 29 -22.16 27.84 -6.35
C GLY A 29 -21.29 28.79 -5.56
N THR A 30 -21.47 30.11 -5.71
CA THR A 30 -20.74 31.11 -4.91
C THR A 30 -21.03 30.95 -3.42
N ALA A 31 -22.31 30.79 -3.05
CA ALA A 31 -22.69 30.57 -1.66
C ALA A 31 -22.07 29.28 -1.09
N PHE A 32 -22.09 28.19 -1.88
CA PHE A 32 -21.44 26.93 -1.51
C PHE A 32 -19.94 27.13 -1.27
N VAL A 33 -19.21 27.79 -2.17
CA VAL A 33 -17.77 28.04 -2.02
C VAL A 33 -17.48 28.85 -0.75
N CYS A 34 -18.26 29.90 -0.47
CA CYS A 34 -18.11 30.68 0.76
C CYS A 34 -18.35 29.83 2.02
N ALA A 35 -19.40 29.00 2.03
CA ALA A 35 -19.73 28.15 3.17
C ALA A 35 -18.70 27.02 3.36
N ALA A 36 -18.25 26.39 2.28
CA ALA A 36 -17.24 25.34 2.29
C ALA A 36 -15.88 25.90 2.75
N GLY A 37 -15.46 27.05 2.21
CA GLY A 37 -14.27 27.77 2.66
C GLY A 37 -14.32 28.11 4.15
N SER A 38 -15.48 28.54 4.65
CA SER A 38 -15.69 28.84 6.06
C SER A 38 -15.72 27.60 6.95
N ALA A 39 -16.11 26.44 6.41
CA ALA A 39 -16.16 25.17 7.15
C ALA A 39 -14.77 24.68 7.59
N PHE A 40 -13.71 25.11 6.89
CA PHE A 40 -12.33 24.87 7.32
C PHE A 40 -11.97 25.57 8.64
N VAL A 41 -12.60 26.71 8.92
CA VAL A 41 -12.35 27.46 10.16
C VAL A 41 -13.41 27.13 11.22
N TRP A 42 -14.67 26.96 10.79
CA TRP A 42 -15.82 26.78 11.66
C TRP A 42 -16.60 25.52 11.26
N ARG A 43 -16.40 24.41 11.99
CA ARG A 43 -17.12 23.13 11.72
C ARG A 43 -18.64 23.27 11.64
N ALA A 44 -19.24 24.26 12.32
CA ALA A 44 -20.66 24.56 12.21
C ALA A 44 -21.15 24.91 10.78
N MET A 45 -20.24 25.33 9.89
CA MET A 45 -20.55 25.63 8.48
C MET A 45 -20.63 24.38 7.58
N ALA A 46 -20.28 23.18 8.09
CA ALA A 46 -20.35 21.95 7.31
C ALA A 46 -21.77 21.62 6.82
N LEU A 47 -22.79 21.76 7.69
CA LEU A 47 -24.18 21.51 7.32
C LEU A 47 -24.70 22.55 6.29
N PRO A 48 -24.51 23.88 6.49
CA PRO A 48 -24.80 24.87 5.45
C PRO A 48 -24.11 24.59 4.11
N ALA A 49 -22.83 24.21 4.12
CA ALA A 49 -22.09 23.86 2.91
C ALA A 49 -22.73 22.66 2.19
N ALA A 50 -23.11 21.60 2.92
CA ALA A 50 -23.80 20.45 2.34
C ALA A 50 -25.15 20.83 1.71
N LEU A 51 -25.97 21.66 2.38
CA LEU A 51 -27.25 22.13 1.84
C LEU A 51 -27.06 22.98 0.58
N LEU A 52 -26.05 23.84 0.55
CA LEU A 52 -25.73 24.67 -0.61
C LEU A 52 -25.16 23.85 -1.78
N PHE A 53 -24.42 22.79 -1.50
CA PHE A 53 -24.01 21.81 -2.51
C PHE A 53 -25.22 21.15 -3.18
N PHE A 54 -26.21 20.71 -2.38
CA PHE A 54 -27.45 20.17 -2.93
C PHE A 54 -28.23 21.20 -3.76
N ALA A 55 -28.29 22.46 -3.30
CA ALA A 55 -28.92 23.54 -4.06
C ALA A 55 -28.20 23.80 -5.39
N MET A 56 -26.86 23.79 -5.40
CA MET A 56 -26.05 23.91 -6.61
C MET A 56 -26.32 22.74 -7.57
N ALA A 57 -26.32 21.49 -7.09
CA ALA A 57 -26.64 20.31 -7.90
C ALA A 57 -28.07 20.37 -8.49
N LEU A 58 -29.05 20.80 -7.70
CA LEU A 58 -30.42 20.95 -8.18
C LEU A 58 -30.54 22.05 -9.24
N SER A 59 -29.83 23.17 -9.07
CA SER A 59 -29.80 24.24 -10.08
C SER A 59 -29.11 23.81 -11.38
N PHE A 60 -28.11 22.94 -11.32
CA PHE A 60 -27.48 22.32 -12.49
C PHE A 60 -28.49 21.47 -13.28
N LEU A 61 -29.27 20.64 -12.60
CA LEU A 61 -30.39 19.90 -13.21
C LEU A 61 -31.46 20.84 -13.78
N GLY A 62 -31.67 21.99 -13.13
CA GLY A 62 -32.56 23.05 -13.61
C GLY A 62 -32.13 23.63 -14.97
N ILE A 63 -30.82 23.81 -15.20
CA ILE A 63 -30.29 24.25 -16.50
C ILE A 63 -30.62 23.21 -17.59
N LEU A 64 -30.42 21.92 -17.30
CA LEU A 64 -30.76 20.84 -18.24
C LEU A 64 -32.26 20.84 -18.56
N ALA A 65 -33.12 20.94 -17.55
CA ALA A 65 -34.57 21.01 -17.74
C ALA A 65 -35.00 22.25 -18.57
N ALA A 66 -34.34 23.39 -18.38
CA ALA A 66 -34.55 24.59 -19.20
C ALA A 66 -34.08 24.43 -20.64
N GLY A 67 -32.94 23.78 -20.87
CA GLY A 67 -32.48 23.41 -22.22
C GLY A 67 -33.51 22.55 -22.95
N LEU A 68 -33.92 21.43 -22.33
CA LEU A 68 -34.91 20.50 -22.89
C LEU A 68 -36.25 21.20 -23.19
N THR A 69 -36.74 22.01 -22.25
CA THR A 69 -38.00 22.74 -22.42
C THR A 69 -37.94 23.71 -23.61
N ASN A 70 -36.82 24.43 -23.76
CA ASN A 70 -36.65 25.37 -24.87
C ASN A 70 -36.52 24.65 -26.22
N PHE A 71 -35.86 23.49 -26.28
CA PHE A 71 -35.83 22.68 -27.50
C PHE A 71 -37.22 22.14 -27.87
N ILE A 72 -37.99 21.63 -26.90
CA ILE A 72 -39.38 21.18 -27.14
C ILE A 72 -40.25 22.31 -27.67
N ARG A 73 -40.07 23.53 -27.15
CA ARG A 73 -40.77 24.75 -27.61
C ARG A 73 -40.20 25.35 -28.90
N ARG A 74 -39.27 24.65 -29.57
CA ARG A 74 -38.58 25.10 -30.81
C ARG A 74 -37.82 26.42 -30.67
N ARG A 75 -37.41 26.78 -29.46
CA ARG A 75 -36.58 27.97 -29.17
C ARG A 75 -35.10 27.59 -29.20
N TRP A 76 -34.60 27.27 -30.39
CA TRP A 76 -33.28 26.67 -30.60
C TRP A 76 -32.13 27.49 -30.02
N THR A 77 -32.16 28.83 -30.15
CA THR A 77 -31.12 29.71 -29.62
C THR A 77 -31.04 29.66 -28.09
N GLN A 78 -32.19 29.66 -27.41
CA GLN A 78 -32.27 29.54 -25.95
C GLN A 78 -31.89 28.14 -25.48
N GLY A 79 -32.31 27.11 -26.21
CA GLY A 79 -31.91 25.72 -25.95
C GLY A 79 -30.39 25.54 -26.04
N LEU A 80 -29.77 26.05 -27.11
CA LEU A 80 -28.32 26.00 -27.31
C LEU A 80 -27.57 26.80 -26.23
N ALA A 81 -28.04 28.00 -25.89
CA ALA A 81 -27.46 28.79 -24.82
C ALA A 81 -27.49 28.06 -23.46
N ASN A 82 -28.61 27.43 -23.12
CA ASN A 82 -28.72 26.62 -21.90
C ASN A 82 -27.81 25.38 -21.94
N LEU A 83 -27.62 24.74 -23.10
CA LEU A 83 -26.70 23.61 -23.25
C LEU A 83 -25.24 24.04 -23.06
N LEU A 84 -24.83 25.17 -23.65
CA LEU A 84 -23.50 25.75 -23.44
C LEU A 84 -23.30 26.16 -21.97
N ALA A 85 -24.32 26.74 -21.35
CA ALA A 85 -24.31 27.05 -19.92
C ALA A 85 -24.14 25.80 -19.07
N LEU A 86 -24.82 24.69 -19.41
CA LEU A 86 -24.68 23.41 -18.71
C LEU A 86 -23.23 22.89 -18.77
N LEU A 87 -22.61 22.92 -19.95
CA LEU A 87 -21.22 22.50 -20.12
C LEU A 87 -20.26 23.40 -19.33
N GLY A 88 -20.43 24.72 -19.41
CA GLY A 88 -19.62 25.68 -18.65
C GLY A 88 -19.77 25.51 -17.14
N SER A 89 -21.00 25.33 -16.64
CA SER A 89 -21.30 25.04 -15.25
C SER A 89 -20.69 23.71 -14.79
N GLY A 90 -20.65 22.69 -15.65
CA GLY A 90 -20.01 21.42 -15.37
C GLY A 90 -18.51 21.56 -15.15
N VAL A 91 -17.82 22.25 -16.07
CA VAL A 91 -16.37 22.54 -15.95
C VAL A 91 -16.08 23.37 -14.70
N ALA A 92 -16.86 24.43 -14.45
CA ALA A 92 -16.70 25.27 -13.26
C ALA A 92 -16.92 24.47 -11.97
N GLY A 93 -17.95 23.61 -11.93
CA GLY A 93 -18.21 22.71 -10.80
C GLY A 93 -17.06 21.75 -10.53
N CYS A 94 -16.51 21.12 -11.57
CA CYS A 94 -15.33 20.26 -11.45
C CYS A 94 -14.12 21.02 -10.89
N PHE A 95 -13.87 22.25 -11.37
CA PHE A 95 -12.75 23.07 -10.90
C PHE A 95 -12.92 23.47 -9.42
N VAL A 96 -14.12 23.90 -9.02
CA VAL A 96 -14.43 24.25 -7.63
C VAL A 96 -14.25 23.05 -6.70
N LEU A 97 -14.82 21.90 -7.04
CA LEU A 97 -14.73 20.70 -6.23
C LEU A 97 -13.28 20.18 -6.15
N GLY A 98 -12.55 20.19 -7.27
CA GLY A 98 -11.13 19.83 -7.29
C GLY A 98 -10.29 20.77 -6.42
N SER A 99 -10.56 22.08 -6.46
CA SER A 99 -9.86 23.07 -5.62
C SER A 99 -10.17 22.90 -4.14
N LEU A 100 -11.43 22.63 -3.78
CA LEU A 100 -11.82 22.36 -2.39
C LEU A 100 -11.19 21.07 -1.86
N MET A 101 -11.10 20.02 -2.69
CA MET A 101 -10.43 18.77 -2.34
C MET A 101 -8.93 19.00 -2.12
N LEU A 102 -8.27 19.76 -2.99
CA LEU A 102 -6.87 20.13 -2.82
C LEU A 102 -6.66 20.99 -1.57
N ALA A 103 -7.54 21.96 -1.33
CA ALA A 103 -7.51 22.80 -0.14
C ALA A 103 -7.74 22.01 1.15
N SER A 104 -8.56 20.95 1.13
CA SER A 104 -8.70 20.07 2.30
C SER A 104 -7.47 19.22 2.55
N MET A 105 -6.78 18.78 1.50
CA MET A 105 -5.51 18.05 1.63
C MET A 105 -4.37 18.95 2.14
N LEU A 106 -4.45 20.26 1.90
CA LEU A 106 -3.47 21.26 2.34
C LEU A 106 -3.98 22.13 3.49
N GLY A 107 -5.10 21.75 4.10
CA GLY A 107 -5.79 22.51 5.13
C GLY A 107 -5.05 22.50 6.47
N PRO A 108 -5.41 23.38 7.41
CA PRO A 108 -4.77 23.42 8.72
C PRO A 108 -4.98 22.11 9.48
N SER A 109 -3.87 21.59 10.00
CA SER A 109 -3.71 20.57 11.05
C SER A 109 -4.97 20.19 11.83
N GLU A 110 -5.33 18.90 11.84
CA GLU A 110 -6.48 18.41 12.62
C GLU A 110 -6.16 18.09 14.08
N ASP A 111 -4.89 17.77 14.42
CA ASP A 111 -4.52 17.30 15.78
C ASP A 111 -3.73 18.30 16.62
N GLY A 112 -3.00 19.24 16.00
CA GLY A 112 -2.20 20.26 16.68
C GLY A 112 -0.99 19.72 17.45
N PHE A 113 -0.63 18.45 17.26
CA PHE A 113 0.37 17.75 18.07
C PHE A 113 1.73 18.44 18.03
N ALA A 114 2.16 18.87 16.84
CA ALA A 114 3.47 19.46 16.61
C ALA A 114 3.55 20.97 16.86
N GLU A 115 2.44 21.65 17.19
CA GLU A 115 2.39 23.13 17.23
C GLU A 115 3.29 23.77 18.29
N ASN A 116 3.58 23.05 19.35
CA ASN A 116 4.38 23.55 20.48
C ASN A 116 5.65 22.71 20.69
N LEU A 117 6.07 21.96 19.67
CA LEU A 117 7.31 21.20 19.70
C LEU A 117 8.40 22.00 18.99
N SER A 118 9.58 22.02 19.59
CA SER A 118 10.79 22.54 18.97
C SER A 118 11.89 21.50 19.05
N ILE A 119 12.73 21.45 18.02
CA ILE A 119 13.89 20.56 18.00
C ILE A 119 14.97 21.19 18.89
N PRO A 120 15.43 20.52 19.97
CA PRO A 120 16.49 21.05 20.81
C PRO A 120 17.77 21.27 20.00
N ALA A 121 18.43 22.42 20.20
CA ALA A 121 19.60 22.83 19.39
C ALA A 121 20.83 21.94 19.59
N ASP A 122 20.92 21.24 20.73
CA ASP A 122 22.00 20.33 21.12
C ASP A 122 21.74 18.88 20.71
N LEU A 123 20.55 18.57 20.19
CA LEU A 123 20.19 17.22 19.77
C LEU A 123 20.72 16.95 18.36
N ALA A 124 21.57 15.93 18.22
CA ALA A 124 21.92 15.40 16.92
C ALA A 124 20.71 14.69 16.30
N VAL A 125 20.11 15.32 15.29
CA VAL A 125 18.95 14.80 14.55
C VAL A 125 19.34 14.54 13.11
N ALA A 126 19.10 13.32 12.63
CA ALA A 126 19.28 12.97 11.24
C ALA A 126 18.06 13.37 10.39
N GLU A 127 18.29 13.72 9.13
CA GLU A 127 17.21 13.88 8.15
C GLU A 127 16.88 12.52 7.53
N PRO A 128 15.60 12.19 7.29
CA PRO A 128 15.24 11.07 6.43
C PRO A 128 15.77 11.34 5.01
N GLN A 129 16.19 10.28 4.32
CA GLN A 129 16.77 10.39 2.98
C GLN A 129 15.67 10.31 1.91
N ASP A 130 15.82 11.05 0.80
CA ASP A 130 14.85 11.03 -0.31
C ASP A 130 14.99 9.79 -1.18
N GLU A 131 16.22 9.49 -1.60
CA GLU A 131 16.52 8.34 -2.43
C GLU A 131 17.13 7.23 -1.60
N PRO A 132 16.64 6.00 -1.76
CA PRO A 132 17.14 4.95 -0.92
C PRO A 132 18.25 4.19 -1.66
N GLU A 133 19.37 3.94 -0.98
CA GLU A 133 20.56 3.32 -1.57
C GLU A 133 20.24 1.96 -2.23
N PRO A 134 21.02 1.56 -3.27
CA PRO A 134 20.91 0.23 -3.82
C PRO A 134 21.09 -0.87 -2.78
N ARG A 135 20.13 -1.79 -2.75
CA ARG A 135 20.02 -2.85 -1.75
C ARG A 135 20.69 -4.14 -2.26
N PRO A 136 20.93 -5.13 -1.38
CA PRO A 136 21.52 -6.41 -1.76
C PRO A 136 20.83 -7.02 -2.98
N GLY A 137 21.57 -7.63 -3.89
CA GLY A 137 20.98 -8.26 -5.07
C GLY A 137 20.39 -7.27 -6.09
N ALA A 138 20.72 -5.98 -6.03
CA ALA A 138 20.25 -4.92 -6.95
C ALA A 138 20.37 -5.21 -8.45
N ALA A 139 21.15 -6.23 -8.85
CA ALA A 139 21.29 -6.60 -10.25
C ALA A 139 20.13 -7.47 -10.76
N GLU A 140 19.68 -8.52 -10.03
CA GLU A 140 18.75 -9.52 -10.59
C GLU A 140 17.95 -10.29 -9.51
N ASP A 141 16.63 -10.10 -9.43
CA ASP A 141 15.72 -10.98 -8.67
C ASP A 141 15.27 -12.15 -9.55
N ALA A 142 15.86 -13.32 -9.33
CA ALA A 142 15.58 -14.53 -10.11
C ALA A 142 14.11 -14.98 -10.02
N PHE A 143 13.40 -14.71 -8.92
CA PHE A 143 11.98 -15.03 -8.79
C PHE A 143 11.14 -14.10 -9.65
N GLN A 144 11.35 -12.79 -9.51
CA GLN A 144 10.68 -11.80 -10.34
C GLN A 144 10.93 -12.07 -11.83
N ARG A 145 12.18 -12.33 -12.22
CA ARG A 145 12.52 -12.68 -13.60
C ARG A 145 11.74 -13.90 -14.09
N ALA A 146 11.72 -15.00 -13.33
CA ALA A 146 10.99 -16.20 -13.72
C ALA A 146 9.49 -15.93 -13.97
N LEU A 147 8.90 -15.07 -13.15
CA LEU A 147 7.50 -14.66 -13.32
C LEU A 147 7.32 -13.78 -14.57
N LEU A 148 8.18 -12.79 -14.80
CA LEU A 148 8.13 -11.94 -15.98
C LEU A 148 8.39 -12.71 -17.28
N ASP A 149 9.35 -13.63 -17.28
CA ASP A 149 9.65 -14.51 -18.41
C ASP A 149 8.43 -15.38 -18.77
N SER A 150 7.69 -15.85 -17.76
CA SER A 150 6.44 -16.57 -18.02
C SER A 150 5.41 -15.69 -18.73
N LEU A 151 5.33 -14.39 -18.44
CA LEU A 151 4.41 -13.45 -19.10
C LEU A 151 4.75 -13.23 -20.58
N ALA A 152 6.01 -13.42 -20.98
CA ALA A 152 6.45 -13.26 -22.38
C ALA A 152 5.98 -14.41 -23.30
N VAL A 153 5.58 -15.56 -22.74
CA VAL A 153 5.11 -16.72 -23.51
C VAL A 153 3.62 -16.56 -23.88
N PRO A 154 3.17 -16.93 -25.10
CA PRO A 154 1.74 -16.94 -25.43
C PRO A 154 0.93 -17.81 -24.46
N GLY A 155 -0.29 -17.36 -24.11
CA GLY A 155 -1.10 -18.03 -23.10
C GLY A 155 -2.10 -19.04 -23.58
N GLY A 156 -2.35 -20.01 -22.72
CA GLY A 156 -3.42 -20.98 -22.82
C GLY A 156 -4.59 -20.71 -21.88
N ASP A 157 -5.57 -21.61 -21.97
CA ASP A 157 -6.84 -21.54 -21.25
C ASP A 157 -6.95 -22.55 -20.09
N ASP A 158 -6.02 -23.51 -19.97
CA ASP A 158 -6.09 -24.56 -18.97
C ASP A 158 -5.56 -24.10 -17.61
N ALA A 159 -6.48 -23.74 -16.73
CA ALA A 159 -6.18 -23.30 -15.36
C ALA A 159 -5.83 -24.44 -14.40
N THR A 160 -5.53 -25.64 -14.89
CA THR A 160 -5.12 -26.77 -14.05
C THR A 160 -3.74 -26.52 -13.44
N LEU A 161 -3.69 -26.53 -12.11
CA LEU A 161 -2.45 -26.39 -11.35
C LEU A 161 -2.06 -27.75 -10.79
N HIS A 162 -0.82 -28.17 -11.04
CA HIS A 162 -0.16 -29.22 -10.27
C HIS A 162 0.56 -28.57 -9.08
N ALA A 163 0.10 -28.83 -7.86
CA ALA A 163 0.75 -28.34 -6.66
C ALA A 163 1.98 -29.20 -6.34
N ASP A 164 3.17 -28.69 -6.63
CA ASP A 164 4.40 -29.25 -6.09
C ASP A 164 5.09 -28.24 -5.17
N VAL A 165 5.03 -28.54 -3.87
CA VAL A 165 5.67 -27.79 -2.77
C VAL A 165 6.48 -28.75 -1.89
N SER A 166 6.94 -29.86 -2.48
CA SER A 166 7.63 -30.94 -1.79
C SER A 166 8.93 -30.50 -1.09
N ALA A 167 9.68 -29.53 -1.64
CA ALA A 167 10.89 -29.04 -0.99
C ALA A 167 10.56 -28.26 0.29
N LEU A 168 9.51 -27.41 0.23
CA LEU A 168 9.01 -26.69 1.39
C LEU A 168 8.47 -27.66 2.46
N GLU A 169 7.68 -28.66 2.06
CA GLU A 169 7.13 -29.67 2.97
C GLU A 169 8.26 -30.48 3.65
N THR A 170 9.24 -30.93 2.87
CA THR A 170 10.40 -31.70 3.37
C THR A 170 11.21 -30.88 4.37
N LEU A 171 11.51 -29.62 4.06
CA LEU A 171 12.22 -28.74 4.99
C LEU A 171 11.39 -28.42 6.24
N GLY A 172 10.08 -28.19 6.09
CA GLY A 172 9.18 -27.95 7.21
C GLY A 172 9.12 -29.12 8.19
N LEU A 173 9.18 -30.36 7.68
CA LEU A 173 9.15 -31.59 8.49
C LEU A 173 10.52 -31.95 9.09
N HIS A 174 11.58 -31.85 8.30
CA HIS A 174 12.88 -32.44 8.64
C HIS A 174 13.95 -31.41 9.02
N ALA A 175 13.81 -30.15 8.63
CA ALA A 175 14.77 -29.10 8.92
C ALA A 175 14.12 -27.70 9.15
N PRO A 176 13.11 -27.59 10.03
CA PRO A 176 12.33 -26.35 10.19
C PRO A 176 13.19 -25.16 10.64
N GLY A 177 14.25 -25.38 11.41
CA GLY A 177 15.19 -24.34 11.82
C GLY A 177 16.01 -23.77 10.66
N ILE A 178 16.40 -24.61 9.68
CA ILE A 178 17.11 -24.17 8.47
C ILE A 178 16.17 -23.38 7.57
N LEU A 179 14.93 -23.83 7.39
CA LEU A 179 13.91 -23.10 6.64
C LEU A 179 13.65 -21.71 7.25
N ALA A 180 13.40 -21.66 8.57
CA ALA A 180 13.16 -20.40 9.27
C ALA A 180 14.35 -19.45 9.14
N ARG A 181 15.59 -19.96 9.28
CA ARG A 181 16.80 -19.15 9.12
C ARG A 181 16.98 -18.63 7.69
N HIS A 182 16.68 -19.45 6.67
CA HIS A 182 16.76 -19.04 5.26
C HIS A 182 15.81 -17.88 4.98
N LEU A 183 14.54 -18.05 5.37
CA LEU A 183 13.51 -17.03 5.17
C LEU A 183 13.82 -15.73 5.94
N ALA A 184 14.38 -15.81 7.15
CA ALA A 184 14.74 -14.62 7.94
C ALA A 184 16.03 -13.92 7.45
N SER A 185 16.96 -14.66 6.85
CA SER A 185 18.25 -14.12 6.39
C SER A 185 18.22 -13.60 4.96
N SER A 186 17.24 -14.03 4.16
CA SER A 186 17.10 -13.62 2.77
C SER A 186 16.28 -12.33 2.66
N PRO A 187 16.83 -11.26 2.05
CA PRO A 187 16.08 -10.01 1.85
C PRO A 187 14.93 -10.19 0.83
N ALA A 188 14.91 -11.30 0.10
CA ALA A 188 13.80 -11.65 -0.80
C ALA A 188 12.55 -12.12 -0.04
N TRP A 189 12.64 -12.36 1.26
CA TRP A 189 11.52 -12.75 2.11
C TRP A 189 11.32 -11.71 3.21
N ARG A 190 10.06 -11.43 3.54
CA ARG A 190 9.67 -10.71 4.76
C ARG A 190 8.97 -11.69 5.66
N VAL A 191 9.57 -12.01 6.80
CA VAL A 191 8.97 -12.90 7.79
C VAL A 191 8.39 -12.05 8.92
N PHE A 192 7.09 -12.18 9.21
CA PHE A 192 6.41 -11.31 10.17
C PHE A 192 5.26 -12.03 10.87
N THR A 193 4.68 -11.39 11.89
CA THR A 193 3.47 -11.82 12.57
C THR A 193 2.34 -10.84 12.36
N GLU A 194 1.14 -11.40 12.20
CA GLU A 194 -0.10 -10.64 12.16
C GLU A 194 -1.23 -11.50 12.75
N HIS A 195 -2.01 -10.92 13.65
CA HIS A 195 -3.08 -11.60 14.39
C HIS A 195 -2.65 -12.94 15.02
N GLY A 196 -1.44 -12.97 15.58
CA GLY A 196 -0.88 -14.13 16.29
C GLY A 196 -0.39 -15.28 15.40
N ASN A 197 -0.36 -15.11 14.07
CA ASN A 197 0.17 -16.11 13.15
C ASN A 197 1.42 -15.57 12.45
N ARG A 198 2.36 -16.46 12.14
CA ARG A 198 3.62 -16.15 11.47
C ARG A 198 3.51 -16.42 9.97
N TYR A 199 4.00 -15.49 9.17
CA TYR A 199 3.97 -15.53 7.70
C TYR A 199 5.34 -15.20 7.12
N ALA A 200 5.60 -15.64 5.90
CA ALA A 200 6.69 -15.14 5.07
C ALA A 200 6.14 -14.71 3.71
N THR A 201 6.24 -13.43 3.35
CA THR A 201 5.78 -12.95 2.02
C THR A 201 6.98 -12.66 1.13
N ARG A 202 6.87 -12.98 -0.15
CA ARG A 202 7.94 -12.74 -1.12
C ARG A 202 8.06 -11.24 -1.41
N ARG A 203 9.27 -10.71 -1.32
CA ARG A 203 9.64 -9.36 -1.76
C ARG A 203 10.03 -9.38 -3.24
N TRP A 204 9.76 -8.29 -3.94
CA TRP A 204 10.29 -8.06 -5.29
C TRP A 204 11.34 -6.97 -5.25
N MET A 205 12.31 -7.07 -6.16
CA MET A 205 13.19 -5.95 -6.48
C MET A 205 12.44 -4.90 -7.30
N ILE A 206 12.17 -3.74 -6.73
CA ILE A 206 11.57 -2.58 -7.39
C ILE A 206 12.59 -1.46 -7.40
N GLY A 207 13.01 -1.05 -8.60
CA GLY A 207 14.21 -0.24 -8.77
C GLY A 207 15.39 -0.95 -8.10
N PRO A 208 16.17 -0.28 -7.24
CA PRO A 208 17.32 -0.89 -6.62
C PRO A 208 17.00 -1.52 -5.26
N GLN A 209 15.73 -1.84 -4.95
CA GLN A 209 15.29 -2.19 -3.59
C GLN A 209 14.40 -3.42 -3.49
N TRP A 210 14.63 -4.24 -2.46
CA TRP A 210 13.63 -5.21 -2.01
C TRP A 210 12.46 -4.48 -1.35
N GLN A 211 11.30 -4.49 -1.98
CA GLN A 211 10.10 -3.84 -1.47
C GLN A 211 9.03 -4.87 -1.11
N PHE A 212 8.21 -4.52 -0.12
CA PHE A 212 6.93 -5.18 0.13
C PHE A 212 5.83 -4.13 -0.02
N THR A 213 5.18 -4.09 -1.17
CA THR A 213 4.12 -3.11 -1.47
C THR A 213 2.75 -3.69 -1.16
N LEU A 214 1.80 -2.87 -0.68
CA LEU A 214 0.36 -3.19 -0.64
C LEU A 214 0.03 -4.59 -0.10
N HIS A 215 0.57 -5.01 1.05
CA HIS A 215 0.38 -6.39 1.57
C HIS A 215 0.95 -7.51 0.68
N GLY A 216 2.10 -7.25 0.05
CA GLY A 216 2.85 -8.23 -0.76
C GLY A 216 2.32 -8.41 -2.18
N TYR A 217 1.40 -7.54 -2.63
CA TYR A 217 0.94 -7.54 -4.02
C TYR A 217 1.88 -6.73 -4.91
N TYR A 218 2.29 -7.33 -6.02
CA TYR A 218 3.04 -6.68 -7.09
C TYR A 218 2.21 -6.62 -8.35
N THR A 219 2.32 -5.50 -9.06
CA THR A 219 1.58 -5.25 -10.30
C THR A 219 2.53 -4.77 -11.37
N ARG A 220 2.06 -4.69 -12.62
CA ARG A 220 2.80 -3.97 -13.68
C ARG A 220 3.20 -2.57 -13.22
N HIS A 221 2.29 -1.81 -12.60
CA HIS A 221 2.57 -0.44 -12.14
C HIS A 221 3.70 -0.36 -11.10
N SER A 222 3.93 -1.44 -10.36
CA SER A 222 5.05 -1.54 -9.40
C SER A 222 6.41 -1.53 -10.10
N LEU A 223 6.50 -2.04 -11.33
CA LEU A 223 7.75 -2.15 -12.10
C LEU A 223 7.88 -1.12 -13.21
N ASP A 224 6.76 -0.83 -13.87
CA ASP A 224 6.68 0.04 -15.03
C ASP A 224 5.40 0.88 -14.94
N THR A 225 5.49 1.92 -14.13
CA THR A 225 4.38 2.82 -13.81
C THR A 225 3.73 3.39 -15.07
N TRP A 226 4.53 3.69 -16.11
CA TRP A 226 4.11 4.34 -17.35
C TRP A 226 3.96 3.39 -18.54
N ASN A 227 4.15 2.08 -18.33
CA ASN A 227 4.11 1.05 -19.37
C ASN A 227 5.10 1.27 -20.54
N ASN A 228 6.29 1.79 -20.25
CA ASN A 228 7.30 2.05 -21.27
C ASN A 228 7.91 0.76 -21.85
N ALA A 229 7.93 -0.31 -21.06
CA ALA A 229 8.48 -1.62 -21.43
C ALA A 229 7.46 -2.55 -22.11
N GLY A 230 6.19 -2.14 -22.19
CA GLY A 230 5.13 -2.93 -22.83
C GLY A 230 4.79 -4.22 -22.08
N LEU A 231 5.01 -4.24 -20.76
CA LEU A 231 4.64 -5.38 -19.93
C LEU A 231 3.10 -5.56 -19.94
N PRO A 232 2.58 -6.79 -20.01
CA PRO A 232 1.15 -7.02 -19.85
C PRO A 232 0.70 -6.62 -18.44
N ASP A 233 -0.59 -6.27 -18.28
CA ASP A 233 -1.15 -6.08 -16.95
C ASP A 233 -1.14 -7.40 -16.17
N PHE A 234 -0.69 -7.35 -14.92
CA PHE A 234 -0.76 -8.48 -14.00
C PHE A 234 -0.83 -7.97 -12.56
N GLN A 235 -1.25 -8.86 -11.66
CA GLN A 235 -1.06 -8.73 -10.23
C GLN A 235 -0.75 -10.11 -9.62
N THR A 236 0.22 -10.18 -8.71
CA THR A 236 0.59 -11.44 -8.05
C THR A 236 1.07 -11.23 -6.62
N ARG A 237 0.96 -12.28 -5.82
CA ARG A 237 1.49 -12.37 -4.46
C ARG A 237 1.78 -13.82 -4.10
N LEU A 238 2.93 -14.07 -3.47
CA LEU A 238 3.31 -15.35 -2.88
C LEU A 238 3.52 -15.18 -1.37
N THR A 239 2.81 -15.95 -0.56
CA THR A 239 2.94 -15.93 0.90
C THR A 239 2.97 -17.34 1.47
N LEU A 240 3.84 -17.57 2.44
CA LEU A 240 3.92 -18.80 3.22
C LEU A 240 3.25 -18.56 4.58
N GLY A 241 2.28 -19.39 4.92
CA GLY A 241 1.68 -19.50 6.24
C GLY A 241 2.50 -20.42 7.13
N LEU A 242 3.44 -19.84 7.89
CA LEU A 242 4.36 -20.61 8.74
C LEU A 242 3.68 -21.18 10.00
N SER A 243 2.49 -20.69 10.33
CA SER A 243 1.63 -21.23 11.40
C SER A 243 0.47 -22.09 10.87
N GLY A 244 0.57 -22.59 9.63
CA GLY A 244 -0.44 -23.46 9.03
C GLY A 244 -1.75 -22.76 8.64
N LYS A 245 -1.74 -21.42 8.59
CA LYS A 245 -2.89 -20.62 8.16
C LYS A 245 -2.50 -19.73 6.98
N PRO A 246 -3.37 -19.58 5.97
CA PRO A 246 -3.19 -18.55 4.95
C PRO A 246 -3.32 -17.16 5.59
N TRP A 247 -2.68 -16.19 4.95
CA TRP A 247 -2.71 -14.79 5.35
C TRP A 247 -4.01 -14.09 4.94
N ALA A 248 -4.57 -14.40 3.76
CA ALA A 248 -5.84 -13.84 3.34
C ALA A 248 -7.01 -14.31 4.23
N GLY A 249 -7.78 -13.35 4.76
CA GLY A 249 -8.93 -13.64 5.63
C GLY A 249 -10.18 -14.16 4.90
N ASN A 250 -10.38 -13.83 3.63
CA ASN A 250 -11.56 -14.26 2.85
C ASN A 250 -11.21 -15.42 1.91
N LEU A 251 -11.38 -16.64 2.39
CA LEU A 251 -11.01 -17.85 1.66
C LEU A 251 -12.16 -18.45 0.84
N GLY A 252 -13.34 -17.83 0.82
CA GLY A 252 -14.54 -18.40 0.18
C GLY A 252 -14.42 -18.61 -1.34
N GLN A 253 -13.50 -17.89 -1.99
CA GLN A 253 -13.19 -18.00 -3.41
C GLN A 253 -11.85 -18.69 -3.72
N SER A 254 -11.22 -19.29 -2.71
CA SER A 254 -9.90 -19.94 -2.89
C SER A 254 -10.05 -21.38 -3.38
N THR A 255 -9.23 -21.80 -4.33
CA THR A 255 -8.98 -23.23 -4.55
C THR A 255 -8.05 -23.75 -3.46
N ARG A 256 -8.46 -24.83 -2.80
CA ARG A 256 -7.63 -25.51 -1.80
C ARG A 256 -7.16 -26.83 -2.36
N LEU A 257 -5.88 -27.12 -2.16
CA LEU A 257 -5.25 -28.33 -2.63
C LEU A 257 -4.14 -28.75 -1.66
N LYS A 258 -3.72 -30.00 -1.75
CA LYS A 258 -2.59 -30.56 -1.01
C LYS A 258 -1.37 -30.68 -1.93
N ASN A 259 -0.18 -30.77 -1.33
CA ASN A 259 1.01 -31.14 -2.08
C ASN A 259 0.78 -32.42 -2.91
N GLY A 260 1.18 -32.39 -4.18
CA GLY A 260 1.02 -33.45 -5.17
C GLY A 260 -0.32 -33.47 -5.92
N GLU A 261 -1.33 -32.68 -5.52
CA GLU A 261 -2.63 -32.66 -6.19
C GLU A 261 -2.59 -31.84 -7.49
N SER A 262 -3.36 -32.28 -8.49
CA SER A 262 -3.62 -31.53 -9.73
C SER A 262 -5.10 -31.14 -9.80
N VAL A 263 -5.41 -29.85 -9.77
CA VAL A 263 -6.80 -29.36 -9.69
C VAL A 263 -6.99 -28.14 -10.62
N PRO A 264 -8.11 -28.07 -11.38
CA PRO A 264 -8.48 -26.84 -12.08
C PRO A 264 -8.75 -25.71 -11.08
N LEU A 265 -8.01 -24.61 -11.21
CA LEU A 265 -8.16 -23.45 -10.33
C LEU A 265 -9.52 -22.77 -10.56
N ARG A 266 -10.13 -22.31 -9.47
CA ARG A 266 -11.33 -21.50 -9.52
C ARG A 266 -10.92 -20.10 -9.99
N LEU A 267 -11.42 -19.74 -11.16
CA LEU A 267 -11.25 -18.40 -11.71
C LEU A 267 -12.43 -17.52 -11.32
N SER A 268 -12.14 -16.26 -11.01
CA SER A 268 -13.12 -15.18 -10.95
C SER A 268 -12.62 -14.01 -11.80
N GLU A 269 -13.43 -12.96 -11.94
CA GLU A 269 -13.00 -11.74 -12.60
C GLU A 269 -12.65 -10.68 -11.55
N GLY A 270 -11.57 -9.94 -11.76
CA GLY A 270 -11.21 -8.75 -11.00
C GLY A 270 -10.51 -7.77 -11.93
N ASN A 271 -10.71 -6.46 -11.78
CA ASN A 271 -10.07 -5.44 -12.63
C ASN A 271 -10.16 -5.72 -14.15
N GLY A 272 -11.22 -6.39 -14.63
CA GLY A 272 -11.39 -6.79 -16.03
C GLY A 272 -10.48 -7.94 -16.51
N MET A 273 -9.84 -8.67 -15.60
CA MET A 273 -8.96 -9.81 -15.90
C MET A 273 -9.36 -11.06 -15.10
N PRO A 274 -9.09 -12.26 -15.63
CA PRO A 274 -9.23 -13.48 -14.83
C PRO A 274 -8.23 -13.49 -13.67
N GLN A 275 -8.72 -13.81 -12.48
CA GLN A 275 -7.93 -13.96 -11.27
C GLN A 275 -8.19 -15.32 -10.60
N SER A 276 -7.22 -15.77 -9.83
CA SER A 276 -7.31 -16.95 -8.98
C SER A 276 -6.62 -16.70 -7.65
N HIS A 277 -7.14 -17.36 -6.61
CA HIS A 277 -6.48 -17.47 -5.32
C HIS A 277 -6.39 -18.94 -4.96
N CYS A 278 -5.18 -19.44 -4.68
CA CYS A 278 -4.98 -20.83 -4.29
C CYS A 278 -4.23 -20.94 -2.96
N VAL A 279 -4.56 -22.00 -2.22
CA VAL A 279 -4.00 -22.31 -0.91
C VAL A 279 -3.60 -23.78 -0.90
N ILE A 280 -2.30 -24.03 -0.90
CA ILE A 280 -1.70 -25.36 -0.94
C ILE A 280 -1.23 -25.73 0.47
N SER A 281 -1.76 -26.82 1.03
CA SER A 281 -1.28 -27.34 2.31
C SER A 281 -0.01 -28.16 2.12
N ALA A 282 1.01 -27.91 2.94
CA ALA A 282 2.30 -28.58 2.96
C ALA A 282 2.68 -28.92 4.41
N ALA A 283 2.31 -30.12 4.89
CA ALA A 283 2.35 -30.49 6.30
C ALA A 283 1.71 -29.44 7.23
N SER A 284 2.52 -28.81 8.11
CA SER A 284 2.10 -27.74 9.03
C SER A 284 2.19 -26.33 8.44
N LEU A 285 2.62 -26.22 7.18
CA LEU A 285 2.79 -24.99 6.43
C LEU A 285 1.68 -24.84 5.38
N VAL A 286 1.52 -23.62 4.90
CA VAL A 286 0.61 -23.28 3.80
C VAL A 286 1.34 -22.43 2.78
N VAL A 287 1.13 -22.69 1.49
CA VAL A 287 1.51 -21.79 0.40
C VAL A 287 0.26 -21.11 -0.14
N GLU A 288 0.23 -19.79 -0.10
CA GLU A 288 -0.84 -18.96 -0.61
C GLU A 288 -0.34 -18.17 -1.82
N ILE A 289 -1.04 -18.30 -2.95
CA ILE A 289 -0.73 -17.57 -4.18
C ILE A 289 -1.97 -16.88 -4.70
N PHE A 290 -1.83 -15.58 -4.98
CA PHE A 290 -2.77 -14.83 -5.79
C PHE A 290 -2.17 -14.57 -7.17
N GLU A 291 -2.99 -14.71 -8.20
CA GLU A 291 -2.65 -14.32 -9.56
C GLU A 291 -3.84 -13.69 -10.26
N GLN A 292 -3.60 -12.54 -10.87
CA GLN A 292 -4.46 -11.89 -11.86
C GLN A 292 -3.60 -11.60 -13.09
N SER A 293 -3.98 -12.18 -14.22
CA SER A 293 -3.22 -12.12 -15.47
C SER A 293 -4.16 -12.41 -16.65
N PRO A 294 -3.84 -11.97 -17.89
CA PRO A 294 -4.75 -12.08 -19.03
C PRO A 294 -5.06 -13.53 -19.42
N ALA A 295 -4.06 -14.42 -19.36
CA ALA A 295 -4.19 -15.82 -19.75
C ALA A 295 -4.75 -16.66 -18.60
N LYS A 296 -5.72 -17.55 -18.87
CA LYS A 296 -6.41 -18.32 -17.82
C LYS A 296 -5.54 -19.42 -17.20
N GLU A 297 -4.47 -19.85 -17.85
CA GLU A 297 -3.61 -20.96 -17.42
C GLU A 297 -2.89 -20.80 -16.06
N ARG A 298 -2.86 -19.58 -15.51
CA ARG A 298 -2.23 -19.28 -14.20
C ARG A 298 -0.72 -19.50 -14.18
N ARG A 299 -0.04 -19.01 -15.21
CA ARG A 299 1.41 -19.17 -15.39
C ARG A 299 2.26 -18.54 -14.29
N LEU A 300 1.81 -17.43 -13.68
CA LEU A 300 2.59 -16.78 -12.62
C LEU A 300 2.59 -17.67 -11.38
N THR A 301 1.47 -18.32 -11.10
CA THR A 301 1.32 -19.32 -10.04
C THR A 301 2.23 -20.50 -10.30
N GLN A 302 2.25 -21.04 -11.52
CA GLN A 302 3.13 -22.16 -11.89
C GLN A 302 4.62 -21.78 -11.79
N ALA A 303 5.00 -20.60 -12.28
CA ALA A 303 6.37 -20.09 -12.19
C ALA A 303 6.79 -19.86 -10.74
N ALA A 304 5.88 -19.35 -9.89
CA ALA A 304 6.15 -19.12 -8.48
C ALA A 304 6.41 -20.43 -7.72
N LEU A 305 5.62 -21.48 -7.97
CA LEU A 305 5.84 -22.80 -7.37
C LEU A 305 7.14 -23.44 -7.87
N SER A 306 7.39 -23.38 -9.18
CA SER A 306 8.61 -23.92 -9.77
C SER A 306 9.85 -23.24 -9.19
N HIS A 307 9.81 -21.92 -9.04
CA HIS A 307 10.91 -21.17 -8.43
C HIS A 307 11.09 -21.54 -6.95
N LEU A 308 10.00 -21.59 -6.16
CA LEU A 308 10.05 -21.96 -4.74
C LEU A 308 10.68 -23.35 -4.55
N GLN A 309 10.33 -24.32 -5.39
CA GLN A 309 10.94 -25.65 -5.38
C GLN A 309 12.42 -25.60 -5.71
N SER A 310 12.81 -24.86 -6.76
CA SER A 310 14.21 -24.73 -7.18
C SER A 310 15.07 -24.00 -6.14
N GLU A 311 14.53 -22.99 -5.47
CA GLU A 311 15.21 -22.21 -4.43
C GLU A 311 15.51 -23.08 -3.21
N LEU A 312 14.57 -23.94 -2.82
CA LEU A 312 14.66 -24.74 -1.60
C LEU A 312 15.31 -26.12 -1.82
N ALA A 313 15.36 -26.62 -3.05
CA ALA A 313 15.91 -27.94 -3.36
C ALA A 313 17.36 -28.15 -2.83
N PRO A 314 18.29 -27.19 -2.93
CA PRO A 314 19.63 -27.38 -2.38
C PRO A 314 19.62 -27.53 -0.85
N LEU A 315 18.72 -26.84 -0.14
CA LEU A 315 18.55 -27.01 1.32
C LEU A 315 17.97 -28.37 1.68
N VAL A 316 17.11 -28.93 0.84
CA VAL A 316 16.61 -30.30 1.03
C VAL A 316 17.74 -31.31 0.88
N ALA A 317 18.59 -31.14 -0.13
CA ALA A 317 19.72 -32.03 -0.38
C ALA A 317 20.78 -31.93 0.73
N GLN A 318 21.04 -30.72 1.24
CA GLN A 318 22.02 -30.47 2.28
C GLN A 318 21.54 -29.35 3.24
N PRO A 319 20.81 -29.69 4.33
CA PRO A 319 20.25 -28.70 5.25
C PRO A 319 21.33 -28.15 6.19
N SER A 320 22.19 -27.29 5.67
CA SER A 320 23.32 -26.72 6.39
C SER A 320 23.34 -25.19 6.33
N GLY A 321 24.04 -24.57 7.29
CA GLY A 321 24.25 -23.12 7.28
C GLY A 321 25.10 -22.64 6.09
N GLU A 322 26.01 -23.47 5.59
CA GLU A 322 26.82 -23.17 4.40
C GLU A 322 25.95 -23.14 3.14
N THR A 323 25.12 -24.16 2.95
CA THR A 323 24.17 -24.24 1.83
C THR A 323 23.20 -23.07 1.86
N LEU A 324 22.62 -22.74 3.02
CA LEU A 324 21.77 -21.57 3.20
C LEU A 324 22.47 -20.28 2.77
N ARG A 325 23.70 -20.05 3.24
CA ARG A 325 24.46 -18.84 2.88
C ARG A 325 24.73 -18.74 1.38
N SER A 326 24.96 -19.87 0.70
CA SER A 326 25.16 -19.91 -0.75
C SER A 326 23.92 -19.55 -1.56
N LEU A 327 22.73 -19.66 -0.98
CA LEU A 327 21.44 -19.35 -1.61
C LEU A 327 20.98 -17.91 -1.37
N LEU A 328 21.61 -17.18 -0.45
CA LEU A 328 21.24 -15.80 -0.19
C LEU A 328 21.61 -14.93 -1.41
N PRO A 329 20.75 -13.98 -1.82
CA PRO A 329 21.11 -12.99 -2.83
C PRO A 329 22.44 -12.30 -2.51
N PRO A 330 23.26 -11.94 -3.50
CA PRO A 330 24.53 -11.25 -3.27
C PRO A 330 24.36 -10.00 -2.39
N GLY A 331 25.22 -9.86 -1.38
CA GLY A 331 25.17 -8.74 -0.44
C GLY A 331 24.11 -8.86 0.66
N SER A 332 23.35 -9.97 0.76
CA SER A 332 22.37 -10.18 1.84
C SER A 332 22.98 -10.12 3.24
N ILE A 333 24.29 -10.39 3.32
CA ILE A 333 25.12 -10.24 4.51
C ILE A 333 26.12 -9.12 4.22
N ARG A 334 26.04 -8.05 5.02
CA ARG A 334 27.00 -6.94 4.98
C ARG A 334 27.96 -7.08 6.15
N ARG A 335 29.25 -6.77 5.95
CA ARG A 335 30.20 -6.66 7.07
C ARG A 335 30.27 -5.22 7.59
N GLY A 336 30.46 -5.05 8.89
CA GLY A 336 30.66 -3.76 9.55
C GLY A 336 29.61 -3.47 10.62
N PRO A 337 29.53 -2.22 11.10
CA PRO A 337 28.62 -1.87 12.18
C PRO A 337 27.15 -1.95 11.75
N PRO A 338 26.24 -2.17 12.71
CA PRO A 338 24.82 -2.07 12.45
C PRO A 338 24.45 -0.65 12.02
N SER A 339 23.44 -0.51 11.15
CA SER A 339 22.96 0.80 10.70
C SER A 339 21.44 0.87 10.68
N PHE A 340 20.94 2.09 10.83
CA PHE A 340 19.52 2.42 10.76
C PHE A 340 19.34 3.72 10.00
N ASP A 341 18.67 3.61 8.86
CA ASP A 341 18.33 4.72 7.99
C ASP A 341 16.80 4.78 7.81
N LEU A 342 16.32 6.01 7.68
CA LEU A 342 14.92 6.33 7.44
C LEU A 342 14.83 7.06 6.12
N HIS A 343 13.85 6.71 5.30
CA HIS A 343 13.62 7.32 4.00
C HIS A 343 12.22 7.89 3.92
N HIS A 344 12.09 9.03 3.24
CA HIS A 344 10.78 9.55 2.87
C HIS A 344 10.06 8.57 1.94
N SER A 345 8.74 8.54 2.06
CA SER A 345 7.85 7.90 1.10
C SER A 345 7.12 8.97 0.28
N PHE A 346 6.15 8.56 -0.53
CA PHE A 346 5.36 9.44 -1.40
C PHE A 346 4.57 10.55 -0.67
N GLN A 347 4.46 10.50 0.66
CA GLN A 347 3.79 11.50 1.49
C GLN A 347 4.54 11.72 2.81
N PRO A 348 4.57 12.96 3.35
CA PRO A 348 5.09 13.20 4.69
C PRO A 348 4.30 12.41 5.75
N GLY A 349 4.99 11.99 6.81
CA GLY A 349 4.44 11.08 7.80
C GLY A 349 4.47 9.59 7.41
N ILE A 350 4.77 9.27 6.15
CA ILE A 350 4.99 7.90 5.69
C ILE A 350 6.48 7.69 5.44
N TYR A 351 7.04 6.64 6.03
CA TYR A 351 8.46 6.36 5.98
C TYR A 351 8.77 4.91 5.64
N ASN A 352 9.95 4.71 5.06
CA ASN A 352 10.57 3.40 4.94
C ASN A 352 11.79 3.35 5.86
N SER A 353 11.92 2.31 6.70
CA SER A 353 13.16 2.06 7.43
C SER A 353 14.01 1.05 6.69
N ALA A 354 15.33 1.24 6.74
CA ALA A 354 16.30 0.24 6.37
C ALA A 354 17.25 -0.03 7.53
N LEU A 355 17.33 -1.31 7.88
CA LEU A 355 18.09 -1.81 9.01
C LEU A 355 19.12 -2.81 8.51
N TRP A 356 20.31 -2.68 9.06
CA TRP A 356 21.37 -3.67 8.99
C TRP A 356 21.77 -4.02 10.40
N LEU A 357 21.45 -5.23 10.83
CA LEU A 357 21.62 -5.64 12.22
C LEU A 357 21.92 -7.13 12.33
N ASN A 358 22.55 -7.51 13.44
CA ASN A 358 22.74 -8.90 13.83
C ASN A 358 22.46 -9.03 15.32
N PRO A 359 21.32 -9.62 15.70
CA PRO A 359 20.95 -9.78 17.10
C PRO A 359 21.75 -10.88 17.82
N GLY A 360 22.54 -11.69 17.10
CA GLY A 360 23.34 -12.81 17.61
C GLY A 360 22.55 -14.10 17.89
N GLU A 361 21.22 -14.08 17.77
CA GLU A 361 20.35 -15.24 17.99
C GLU A 361 19.05 -15.09 17.18
N PRO A 362 18.27 -16.17 16.92
CA PRO A 362 17.01 -16.06 16.19
C PRO A 362 15.96 -15.24 16.94
N GLY A 363 15.23 -14.40 16.21
CA GLY A 363 14.13 -13.64 16.76
C GLY A 363 13.63 -12.55 15.81
N MET A 364 12.80 -11.68 16.36
CA MET A 364 12.08 -10.64 15.63
C MET A 364 12.54 -9.25 16.06
N VAL A 365 12.73 -8.35 15.11
CA VAL A 365 12.93 -6.92 15.35
C VAL A 365 11.65 -6.14 15.10
N TYR A 366 11.51 -5.00 15.78
CA TYR A 366 10.45 -4.02 15.54
C TYR A 366 10.90 -2.63 15.99
N LEU A 367 10.15 -1.61 15.57
CA LEU A 367 10.42 -0.20 15.89
C LEU A 367 9.52 0.30 17.02
N LYS A 368 10.09 1.13 17.88
CA LYS A 368 9.36 2.08 18.75
C LYS A 368 9.79 3.49 18.35
N ALA A 369 8.89 4.46 18.47
CA ALA A 369 9.18 5.86 18.20
C ALA A 369 8.63 6.74 19.31
N PHE A 370 9.39 7.77 19.68
CA PHE A 370 9.05 8.71 20.74
C PHE A 370 9.37 10.12 20.30
N GLU A 371 8.44 11.04 20.51
CA GLU A 371 8.73 12.47 20.44
C GLU A 371 9.78 12.81 21.52
N VAL A 372 10.82 13.56 21.15
CA VAL A 372 12.03 13.66 21.98
C VAL A 372 11.85 14.52 23.23
N THR A 373 11.06 15.59 23.18
CA THR A 373 10.98 16.56 24.29
C THR A 373 10.16 16.04 25.48
N LYS A 374 9.08 15.30 25.22
CA LYS A 374 8.16 14.77 26.24
C LYS A 374 8.26 13.26 26.39
N GLY A 375 8.95 12.57 25.48
CA GLY A 375 9.00 11.11 25.45
C GLY A 375 7.66 10.49 25.04
N THR A 376 6.80 11.23 24.34
CA THR A 376 5.46 10.75 23.95
C THR A 376 5.59 9.64 22.92
N PRO A 377 5.05 8.43 23.16
CA PRO A 377 5.09 7.35 22.17
C PRO A 377 4.31 7.71 20.91
N LEU A 378 4.88 7.43 19.74
CA LEU A 378 4.29 7.71 18.43
C LEU A 378 3.78 6.43 17.79
N SER A 379 2.51 6.43 17.38
CA SER A 379 1.87 5.36 16.61
C SER A 379 2.07 3.96 17.23
N ARG A 380 2.09 3.89 18.57
CA ARG A 380 2.64 2.79 19.38
C ARG A 380 2.28 1.38 18.91
N GLU A 381 0.98 1.11 18.76
CA GLU A 381 0.50 -0.23 18.38
C GLU A 381 0.79 -0.51 16.89
N ARG A 382 0.42 0.44 16.02
CA ARG A 382 0.56 0.32 14.58
C ARG A 382 2.03 0.21 14.15
N LEU A 383 2.92 0.97 14.76
CA LEU A 383 4.33 0.94 14.43
C LEU A 383 4.92 -0.44 14.75
N LYS A 384 4.63 -1.00 15.93
CA LYS A 384 5.05 -2.37 16.27
C LYS A 384 4.48 -3.39 15.28
N GLU A 385 3.18 -3.33 14.99
CA GLU A 385 2.54 -4.26 14.05
C GLU A 385 3.08 -4.14 12.63
N LYS A 386 3.36 -2.94 12.13
CA LYS A 386 3.87 -2.75 10.76
C LYS A 386 5.37 -3.03 10.63
N SER A 387 6.15 -2.74 11.66
CA SER A 387 7.61 -2.90 11.64
C SER A 387 8.13 -4.26 12.07
N ASN A 388 7.26 -5.16 12.57
CA ASN A 388 7.73 -6.45 13.05
C ASN A 388 8.27 -7.33 11.90
N GLU A 389 9.49 -7.84 12.06
CA GLU A 389 10.15 -8.69 11.08
C GLU A 389 11.17 -9.65 11.74
N TRP A 390 11.21 -10.93 11.35
CA TRP A 390 12.33 -11.82 11.70
C TRP A 390 13.51 -11.52 10.80
N VAL A 391 14.68 -11.45 11.41
CA VAL A 391 15.93 -11.09 10.76
C VAL A 391 16.96 -12.20 10.93
N GLY A 392 17.87 -12.31 9.96
CA GLY A 392 19.01 -13.22 10.04
C GLY A 392 19.92 -12.91 11.24
N TRP A 393 20.76 -13.88 11.59
CA TRP A 393 21.72 -13.78 12.68
C TRP A 393 22.99 -14.59 12.39
N SER A 394 24.06 -14.21 13.06
CA SER A 394 25.36 -14.89 13.01
C SER A 394 26.12 -14.76 14.32
N ASP A 395 27.02 -15.72 14.59
CA ASP A 395 27.98 -15.63 15.68
C ASP A 395 29.12 -14.64 15.38
N ASP A 396 29.33 -14.26 14.12
CA ASP A 396 30.23 -13.17 13.73
C ASP A 396 29.51 -11.82 13.91
N PRO A 397 29.89 -10.99 14.90
CA PRO A 397 29.22 -9.72 15.18
C PRO A 397 29.38 -8.68 14.07
N GLU A 398 30.36 -8.87 13.17
CA GLU A 398 30.56 -7.98 12.02
C GLU A 398 29.56 -8.24 10.90
N GLU A 399 28.96 -9.43 10.83
CA GLU A 399 27.93 -9.72 9.85
C GLU A 399 26.62 -9.03 10.24
N GLN A 400 25.98 -8.37 9.29
CA GLN A 400 24.70 -7.68 9.43
C GLN A 400 23.72 -8.21 8.38
N PHE A 401 22.46 -8.33 8.77
CA PHE A 401 21.37 -8.81 7.92
C PHE A 401 20.37 -7.68 7.68
N PHE A 402 19.78 -7.68 6.49
CA PHE A 402 18.88 -6.65 6.05
C PHE A 402 17.46 -6.86 6.60
N SER A 403 16.83 -5.77 7.06
CA SER A 403 15.40 -5.69 7.34
C SER A 403 14.88 -4.34 6.86
N ASN A 404 13.66 -4.32 6.32
CA ASN A 404 13.00 -3.07 5.97
C ASN A 404 11.50 -3.12 6.22
N THR A 405 10.95 -1.98 6.64
CA THR A 405 9.52 -1.80 6.82
C THR A 405 9.05 -0.47 6.24
N HIS A 406 7.74 -0.41 5.99
CA HIS A 406 6.98 0.73 5.54
C HIS A 406 5.91 1.01 6.59
N PHE A 407 5.88 2.24 7.11
CA PHE A 407 4.97 2.60 8.19
C PHE A 407 4.58 4.08 8.14
N THR A 408 3.57 4.42 8.93
CA THR A 408 3.02 5.77 9.04
C THR A 408 3.12 6.23 10.49
N ILE A 409 3.56 7.46 10.71
CA ILE A 409 3.47 8.18 11.98
C ILE A 409 2.25 9.10 11.89
N TYR A 410 1.27 8.91 12.77
CA TYR A 410 0.00 9.63 12.73
C TYR A 410 -0.01 10.92 13.55
N GLU A 411 0.96 11.10 14.43
CA GLU A 411 1.04 12.25 15.31
C GLU A 411 1.74 13.43 14.61
N GLY A 412 1.04 14.56 14.52
CA GLY A 412 1.51 15.78 13.84
C GLY A 412 1.06 15.87 12.39
N ASP A 413 1.55 16.91 11.71
CA ASP A 413 1.02 17.31 10.41
C ASP A 413 2.14 17.62 9.41
N TRP A 414 1.76 17.73 8.14
CA TRP A 414 2.64 18.16 7.08
C TRP A 414 3.13 19.59 7.31
N GLY A 415 4.42 19.82 7.04
CA GLY A 415 5.08 21.11 7.20
C GLY A 415 5.37 21.52 8.65
N LYS A 416 5.10 20.64 9.64
CA LYS A 416 5.42 20.87 11.06
C LYS A 416 6.40 19.81 11.57
N PRO A 417 7.68 19.85 11.14
CA PRO A 417 8.65 18.85 11.53
C PRO A 417 9.02 18.95 13.02
N TYR A 418 9.20 17.80 13.66
CA TYR A 418 9.66 17.67 15.03
C TYR A 418 10.69 16.53 15.14
N ALA A 419 11.41 16.47 16.27
CA ALA A 419 12.38 15.42 16.51
C ALA A 419 11.71 14.18 17.12
N ALA A 420 11.94 13.02 16.53
CA ALA A 420 11.52 11.73 17.05
C ALA A 420 12.71 10.79 17.21
N ARG A 421 12.84 10.17 18.38
CA ARG A 421 13.78 9.09 18.64
C ARG A 421 13.15 7.77 18.26
N PHE A 422 13.73 7.10 17.29
CA PHE A 422 13.38 5.75 16.92
C PHE A 422 14.31 4.76 17.61
N GLU A 423 13.73 3.70 18.16
CA GLU A 423 14.44 2.60 18.80
C GLU A 423 14.14 1.30 18.06
N VAL A 424 15.18 0.52 17.78
CA VAL A 424 15.07 -0.84 17.22
C VAL A 424 15.12 -1.82 18.38
N TRP A 425 14.05 -2.59 18.55
CA TRP A 425 13.90 -3.57 19.62
C TRP A 425 13.93 -4.99 19.06
N PHE A 426 14.48 -5.91 19.84
CA PHE A 426 14.60 -7.32 19.52
C PHE A 426 13.85 -8.18 20.53
N VAL A 427 13.11 -9.16 20.03
CA VAL A 427 12.40 -10.19 20.77
C VAL A 427 13.02 -11.54 20.43
N PRO A 428 13.83 -12.13 21.32
CA PRO A 428 14.43 -13.44 21.10
C PRO A 428 13.38 -14.55 20.98
N ASP A 429 13.56 -15.48 20.04
CA ASP A 429 12.72 -16.70 19.96
C ASP A 429 12.93 -17.62 21.19
N SER A 430 14.03 -17.45 21.93
CA SER A 430 14.35 -18.17 23.17
C SER A 430 13.43 -17.83 24.35
N GLY A 431 12.63 -16.77 24.24
CA GLY A 431 11.78 -16.26 25.32
C GLY A 431 12.53 -15.40 26.35
N ALA A 432 13.82 -15.11 26.10
CA ALA A 432 14.57 -14.13 26.87
C ALA A 432 13.94 -12.71 26.75
N PRO A 433 14.18 -11.80 27.72
CA PRO A 433 13.59 -10.47 27.70
C PRO A 433 13.89 -9.69 26.42
N GLU A 434 12.91 -8.89 25.98
CA GLU A 434 13.13 -7.97 24.85
C GLU A 434 14.24 -6.96 25.17
N ARG A 435 15.06 -6.62 24.16
CA ARG A 435 16.20 -5.70 24.32
C ARG A 435 16.29 -4.70 23.18
N LYS A 436 16.78 -3.51 23.47
CA LYS A 436 17.08 -2.48 22.46
C LYS A 436 18.40 -2.80 21.77
N LEU A 437 18.41 -2.78 20.43
CA LEU A 437 19.61 -2.99 19.62
C LEU A 437 20.24 -1.65 19.20
N LEU A 438 19.42 -0.71 18.76
CA LEU A 438 19.85 0.58 18.20
C LEU A 438 18.87 1.68 18.58
N GLU A 439 19.33 2.92 18.56
CA GLU A 439 18.46 4.08 18.52
C GLU A 439 19.06 5.20 17.68
N LYS A 440 18.20 6.02 17.08
CA LYS A 440 18.59 7.19 16.30
C LYS A 440 17.46 8.21 16.30
N ALA A 441 17.81 9.49 16.42
CA ALA A 441 16.85 10.58 16.32
C ALA A 441 16.73 11.06 14.87
N PHE A 442 15.50 11.25 14.41
CA PHE A 442 15.17 11.75 13.09
C PHE A 442 14.26 12.97 13.18
N LYS A 443 14.40 13.87 12.21
CA LYS A 443 13.44 14.95 12.01
C LYS A 443 12.31 14.39 11.15
N ILE A 444 11.11 14.36 11.70
CA ILE A 444 9.96 13.77 11.03
C ILE A 444 8.77 14.70 11.08
N GLU A 445 7.84 14.47 10.17
CA GLU A 445 6.49 15.00 10.18
C GLU A 445 5.49 13.87 10.48
N GLY A 446 4.30 14.24 10.96
CA GLY A 446 3.16 13.33 11.06
C GLY A 446 2.37 13.26 9.76
N TRP A 447 1.57 12.21 9.59
CA TRP A 447 0.72 12.02 8.43
C TRP A 447 -0.58 12.79 8.58
N GLN A 448 -0.86 13.67 7.62
CA GLN A 448 -2.12 14.40 7.54
C GLN A 448 -3.24 13.51 7.01
N ARG A 449 -4.35 13.45 7.76
CA ARG A 449 -5.51 12.60 7.47
C ARG A 449 -6.42 13.15 6.39
#